data_AF-A0A847HQ90-F1
#
_entry.id   AF-A0A847HQ90-F1
#
_cell.length_a   1.000
_cell.length_b   1.000
_cell.length_c   1.000
_cell.angle_alpha   90.00
_cell.angle_beta   90.00
_cell.angle_gamma   90.00
#
_symmetry.space_group_name_H-M   'P 1'
#
loop_
_entity.id
_entity.type
_entity.pdbx_description
1 polymer ?
#
loop_
_entity_poly.entity_id
_entity_poly.type
_entity_poly.pdbx_seq_one_letter_code
_entity_poly.pdbx_strand_id
1 'polypeptide(L)'
;FSDKKWIGYPLHADTFTDWLMQSGGRSVNLFMDYETFGEHQWADTGIFNFLRALPELWQERGIRAVTPSHAIREARGWKKQTYDAHAHVSWADTERDLSAWQENLIQKSALDELFKLEGAVRTANDPELMRRWRMLQTSDHFYYMCTKYWSDGDVHKYFSPYDSPYEAFRRFSHALCDLRQRIPQSQSQS
;
A
#
# COMPACT_ATOMS: atom_id res chain seq x y z
N PHE A 1 -8.23 -3.95 -18.68
CA PHE A 1 -9.59 -4.51 -18.88
C PHE A 1 -10.55 -3.47 -19.42
N SER A 2 -10.67 -2.28 -18.83
CA SER A 2 -11.55 -1.21 -19.33
C SER A 2 -11.00 -0.40 -20.53
N ASP A 3 -9.68 -0.41 -20.75
CA ASP A 3 -9.08 0.30 -21.89
C ASP A 3 -9.33 -0.42 -23.22
N LYS A 4 -10.30 0.09 -23.98
CA LYS A 4 -10.69 -0.41 -25.30
C LYS A 4 -9.72 -0.02 -26.42
N LYS A 5 -8.76 0.87 -26.16
CA LYS A 5 -7.80 1.35 -27.18
C LYS A 5 -6.57 0.46 -27.28
N TRP A 6 -6.35 -0.42 -26.31
CA TRP A 6 -5.27 -1.39 -26.36
C TRP A 6 -5.53 -2.47 -27.41
N ILE A 7 -4.52 -2.76 -28.24
CA ILE A 7 -4.56 -3.79 -29.30
C ILE A 7 -4.97 -5.19 -28.82
N GLY A 8 -4.77 -5.51 -27.54
CA GLY A 8 -5.15 -6.79 -26.93
C GLY A 8 -6.52 -6.79 -26.27
N TYR A 9 -7.38 -5.79 -26.51
CA TYR A 9 -8.70 -5.72 -25.93
C TYR A 9 -9.75 -6.56 -26.70
N PRO A 10 -10.62 -7.33 -26.01
CA PRO A 10 -10.59 -7.60 -24.57
C PRO A 10 -9.50 -8.62 -24.21
N LEU A 11 -8.93 -8.50 -23.00
CA LEU A 11 -7.97 -9.49 -22.51
C LEU A 11 -8.71 -10.79 -22.13
N HIS A 12 -8.35 -11.89 -22.79
CA HIS A 12 -8.88 -13.22 -22.53
C HIS A 12 -8.00 -14.01 -21.54
N ALA A 13 -8.62 -14.94 -20.80
CA ALA A 13 -7.95 -15.79 -19.81
C ALA A 13 -6.88 -16.69 -20.45
N ASP A 14 -7.13 -17.23 -21.65
CA ASP A 14 -6.17 -17.99 -22.45
C ASP A 14 -4.92 -17.17 -22.76
N THR A 15 -5.12 -15.98 -23.33
CA THR A 15 -4.01 -15.06 -23.67
C THR A 15 -3.18 -14.71 -22.45
N PHE A 16 -3.81 -14.41 -21.32
CA PHE A 16 -3.10 -14.12 -20.08
C PHE A 16 -2.32 -15.33 -19.56
N THR A 17 -2.92 -16.52 -19.61
CA THR A 17 -2.29 -17.77 -19.18
C THR A 17 -1.08 -18.12 -20.06
N ASP A 18 -1.20 -17.91 -21.37
CA ASP A 18 -0.09 -18.10 -22.31
C ASP A 18 1.08 -17.16 -21.97
N TRP A 19 0.81 -15.90 -21.60
CA TRP A 19 1.85 -14.99 -21.13
C TRP A 19 2.51 -15.45 -19.83
N LEU A 20 1.74 -15.99 -18.88
CA LEU A 20 2.29 -16.53 -17.64
C LEU A 20 3.22 -17.72 -17.91
N MET A 21 2.86 -18.61 -18.83
CA MET A 21 3.72 -19.74 -19.19
C MET A 21 4.99 -19.29 -19.91
N GLN A 22 4.92 -18.19 -20.66
CA GLN A 22 6.04 -17.63 -21.41
C GLN A 22 6.92 -16.68 -20.58
N SER A 23 6.47 -16.21 -19.41
CA SER A 23 7.17 -15.17 -18.63
C SER A 23 8.57 -15.58 -18.18
N GLY A 24 8.82 -16.88 -18.11
CA GLY A 24 10.03 -17.42 -17.48
C GLY A 24 10.06 -17.13 -15.98
N GLY A 25 10.95 -17.81 -15.27
CA GLY A 25 11.03 -17.72 -13.80
C GLY A 25 10.30 -18.87 -13.10
N ARG A 26 10.42 -18.88 -11.77
CA ARG A 26 9.93 -20.00 -10.94
C ARG A 26 8.59 -19.70 -10.26
N SER A 27 8.20 -18.43 -10.23
CA SER A 27 6.91 -17.96 -9.74
C SER A 27 6.59 -16.61 -10.37
N VAL A 28 5.29 -16.35 -10.58
CA VAL A 28 4.77 -15.04 -10.98
C VAL A 28 3.95 -14.51 -9.80
N ASN A 29 4.16 -13.25 -9.44
CA ASN A 29 3.45 -12.58 -8.37
C ASN A 29 2.67 -11.41 -8.98
N LEU A 30 1.36 -11.38 -8.75
CA LEU A 30 0.49 -10.31 -9.19
C LEU A 30 0.14 -9.48 -7.96
N PHE A 31 0.46 -8.19 -8.01
CA PHE A 31 0.19 -7.26 -6.92
C PHE A 31 -0.80 -6.23 -7.40
N MET A 32 -1.94 -6.18 -6.74
CA MET A 32 -3.05 -5.31 -7.07
C MET A 32 -3.91 -5.10 -5.84
N ASP A 33 -4.50 -3.92 -5.72
CA ASP A 33 -5.46 -3.60 -4.67
C ASP A 33 -6.76 -4.35 -4.92
N TYR A 34 -7.47 -4.75 -3.86
CA TYR A 34 -8.70 -5.52 -3.97
C TYR A 34 -9.81 -4.74 -4.68
N GLU A 35 -9.82 -3.43 -4.48
CA GLU A 35 -10.70 -2.43 -5.10
C GLU A 35 -10.58 -2.43 -6.63
N THR A 36 -9.51 -3.01 -7.18
CA THR A 36 -9.39 -3.26 -8.63
C THR A 36 -10.60 -4.01 -9.17
N PHE A 37 -11.16 -4.94 -8.39
CA PHE A 37 -12.26 -5.80 -8.81
C PHE A 37 -13.59 -5.32 -8.24
N GLY A 38 -14.44 -4.75 -9.09
CA GLY A 38 -15.78 -4.30 -8.72
C GLY A 38 -15.91 -2.80 -8.50
N GLU A 39 -14.84 -2.09 -8.14
CA GLU A 39 -14.85 -0.62 -8.03
C GLU A 39 -14.13 0.07 -9.19
N HIS A 40 -12.87 -0.32 -9.47
CA HIS A 40 -12.13 0.22 -10.61
C HIS A 40 -12.43 -0.51 -11.93
N GLN A 41 -12.71 -1.82 -11.86
CA GLN A 41 -13.18 -2.62 -12.98
C GLN A 41 -14.56 -3.18 -12.63
N TRP A 42 -15.60 -2.56 -13.18
CA TRP A 42 -17.00 -2.93 -12.96
C TRP A 42 -17.33 -4.31 -13.56
N ALA A 43 -18.40 -4.93 -13.10
CA ALA A 43 -18.76 -6.29 -13.52
C ALA A 43 -18.99 -6.45 -15.03
N ASP A 44 -19.54 -5.41 -15.66
CA ASP A 44 -19.81 -5.31 -17.10
C ASP A 44 -18.54 -5.30 -17.97
N THR A 45 -17.37 -4.99 -17.40
CA THR A 45 -16.07 -5.11 -18.08
C THR A 45 -15.69 -6.58 -18.39
N GLY A 46 -16.37 -7.54 -17.76
CA GLY A 46 -16.07 -8.97 -17.88
C GLY A 46 -14.98 -9.47 -16.95
N ILE A 47 -14.44 -8.62 -16.06
CA ILE A 47 -13.34 -8.98 -15.15
C ILE A 47 -13.66 -10.20 -14.27
N PHE A 48 -14.89 -10.33 -13.78
CA PHE A 48 -15.28 -11.49 -12.96
C PHE A 48 -15.34 -12.79 -13.76
N ASN A 49 -15.75 -12.73 -15.02
CA ASN A 49 -15.75 -13.91 -15.90
C ASN A 49 -14.30 -14.32 -16.23
N PHE A 50 -13.44 -13.34 -16.48
CA PHE A 50 -12.00 -13.57 -16.64
C PHE A 50 -11.40 -14.28 -15.41
N LEU A 51 -11.61 -13.74 -14.20
CA LEU A 51 -11.09 -14.34 -12.96
C LEU A 51 -11.64 -15.74 -12.71
N ARG A 52 -12.92 -15.99 -13.03
CA ARG A 52 -13.56 -17.30 -12.84
C ARG A 52 -12.95 -18.38 -13.73
N ALA A 53 -12.49 -18.03 -14.92
CA ALA A 53 -11.90 -18.98 -15.87
C ALA A 53 -10.47 -19.41 -15.50
N LEU A 54 -9.72 -18.55 -14.78
CA LEU A 54 -8.29 -18.79 -14.52
C LEU A 54 -7.99 -20.09 -13.78
N PRO A 55 -8.69 -20.49 -12.69
CA PRO A 55 -8.30 -21.67 -11.92
C PRO A 55 -8.37 -22.97 -12.72
N GLU A 56 -9.44 -23.16 -13.50
CA GLU A 56 -9.63 -24.35 -14.36
C GLU A 56 -8.57 -24.37 -15.46
N LEU A 57 -8.40 -23.25 -16.16
CA LEU A 57 -7.41 -23.12 -17.22
C LEU A 57 -5.97 -23.33 -16.71
N TRP A 58 -5.63 -22.79 -15.53
CA TRP A 58 -4.33 -23.00 -14.91
C TRP A 58 -4.12 -24.47 -14.54
N GLN A 59 -5.15 -25.15 -14.02
CA GLN A 59 -5.08 -26.58 -13.75
C GLN A 59 -4.81 -27.40 -15.01
N GLU A 60 -5.53 -27.11 -16.10
CA GLU A 60 -5.34 -27.78 -17.40
C GLU A 60 -3.95 -27.53 -18.00
N ARG A 61 -3.42 -26.32 -17.82
CA ARG A 61 -2.10 -25.91 -18.32
C ARG A 61 -0.94 -26.24 -17.36
N GLY A 62 -1.22 -26.83 -16.20
CA GLY A 62 -0.20 -27.22 -15.22
C GLY A 62 0.37 -26.06 -14.38
N ILE A 63 -0.29 -24.90 -14.37
CA ILE A 63 0.04 -23.77 -13.50
C ILE A 63 -0.59 -23.98 -12.12
N ARG A 64 0.19 -23.77 -11.06
CA ARG A 64 -0.29 -23.90 -9.68
C ARG A 64 -0.42 -22.53 -9.02
N ALA A 65 -1.62 -22.20 -8.54
CA ALA A 65 -1.81 -21.11 -7.59
C ALA A 65 -1.37 -21.58 -6.20
N VAL A 66 -0.36 -20.94 -5.63
CA VAL A 66 0.20 -21.32 -4.33
C VAL A 66 0.28 -20.11 -3.40
N THR A 67 0.19 -20.35 -2.10
CA THR A 67 0.39 -19.29 -1.11
C THR A 67 1.87 -18.87 -1.06
N PRO A 68 2.18 -17.63 -0.61
CA PRO A 68 3.57 -17.20 -0.45
C PRO A 68 4.40 -18.15 0.44
N SER A 69 3.83 -18.64 1.54
CA SER A 69 4.48 -19.61 2.43
C SER A 69 4.82 -20.92 1.73
N HIS A 70 3.96 -21.37 0.80
CA HIS A 70 4.23 -22.55 -0.01
C HIS A 70 5.36 -22.29 -1.01
N ALA A 71 5.31 -21.18 -1.76
CA ALA A 71 6.37 -20.80 -2.70
C ALA A 71 7.75 -20.72 -2.01
N ILE A 72 7.81 -20.13 -0.81
CA ILE A 72 9.05 -20.06 0.00
C ILE A 72 9.55 -21.44 0.41
N ARG A 73 8.64 -22.36 0.78
CA ARG A 73 9.00 -23.73 1.14
C ARG A 73 9.59 -24.51 -0.04
N GLU A 74 9.01 -24.38 -1.23
CA GLU A 74 9.54 -24.98 -2.46
C GLU A 74 10.89 -24.39 -2.85
N ALA A 75 11.10 -23.10 -2.58
CA ALA A 75 12.33 -22.39 -2.88
C ALA A 75 13.52 -22.70 -1.95
N ARG A 76 13.34 -23.51 -0.90
CA ARG A 76 14.40 -23.77 0.10
C ARG A 76 15.68 -24.36 -0.48
N GLY A 77 15.55 -25.24 -1.49
CA GLY A 77 16.69 -25.88 -2.15
C GLY A 77 17.30 -25.06 -3.29
N TRP A 78 16.79 -23.86 -3.56
CA TRP A 78 17.23 -23.07 -4.70
C TRP A 78 18.52 -22.31 -4.38
N LYS A 79 19.39 -22.16 -5.39
CA LYS A 79 20.49 -21.20 -5.32
C LYS A 79 19.92 -19.80 -5.15
N LYS A 80 20.15 -19.20 -3.98
CA LYS A 80 19.73 -17.85 -3.64
C LYS A 80 20.76 -16.86 -4.20
N GLN A 81 20.28 -15.74 -4.70
CA GLN A 81 21.11 -14.58 -5.02
C GLN A 81 20.97 -13.57 -3.87
N THR A 82 22.00 -12.77 -3.65
CA THR A 82 21.92 -11.64 -2.73
C THR A 82 21.07 -10.55 -3.38
N TYR A 83 19.98 -10.19 -2.73
CA TYR A 83 19.27 -8.96 -3.04
C TYR A 83 19.93 -7.84 -2.22
N ASP A 84 20.38 -6.79 -2.90
CA ASP A 84 20.98 -5.61 -2.29
C ASP A 84 20.19 -4.38 -2.72
N ALA A 85 19.78 -3.58 -1.75
CA ALA A 85 18.97 -2.37 -1.95
C ALA A 85 19.66 -1.21 -1.26
N HIS A 86 20.29 -0.34 -2.06
CA HIS A 86 21.09 0.79 -1.57
C HIS A 86 20.25 2.02 -1.17
N ALA A 87 18.94 2.00 -1.46
CA ALA A 87 18.02 3.06 -1.14
C ALA A 87 16.66 2.49 -0.74
N HIS A 88 15.88 3.28 -0.01
CA HIS A 88 14.49 2.95 0.27
C HIS A 88 13.67 3.02 -1.01
N VAL A 89 12.89 1.97 -1.27
CA VAL A 89 12.04 1.86 -2.46
C VAL A 89 10.60 1.60 -2.06
N SER A 90 9.68 2.00 -2.91
CA SER A 90 8.25 1.72 -2.77
C SER A 90 7.64 1.34 -4.12
N TRP A 91 6.42 0.80 -4.07
CA TRP A 91 5.63 0.55 -5.27
C TRP A 91 4.67 1.70 -5.60
N ALA A 92 4.72 2.81 -4.86
CA ALA A 92 3.93 3.98 -5.13
C ALA A 92 4.61 4.86 -6.17
N ASP A 93 3.78 5.59 -6.91
CA ASP A 93 4.14 6.62 -7.89
C ASP A 93 5.19 6.17 -8.92
N THR A 94 5.66 7.12 -9.73
CA THR A 94 6.62 6.84 -10.81
C THR A 94 8.04 6.74 -10.25
N GLU A 95 8.33 7.51 -9.21
CA GLU A 95 9.66 7.63 -8.61
C GLU A 95 10.09 6.39 -7.82
N ARG A 96 9.14 5.53 -7.41
CA ARG A 96 9.39 4.27 -6.68
C ARG A 96 10.22 4.45 -5.40
N ASP A 97 10.07 5.59 -4.73
CA ASP A 97 10.79 5.95 -3.51
C ASP A 97 9.83 6.29 -2.35
N LEU A 98 10.33 6.92 -1.28
CA LEU A 98 9.52 7.31 -0.11
C LEU A 98 8.81 8.66 -0.27
N SER A 99 8.90 9.30 -1.43
CA SER A 99 8.45 10.66 -1.59
C SER A 99 6.93 10.84 -1.47
N ALA A 100 6.15 9.77 -1.68
CA ALA A 100 4.71 9.77 -1.44
C ALA A 100 4.34 10.01 0.05
N TRP A 101 5.26 9.76 0.99
CA TRP A 101 4.99 9.88 2.43
C TRP A 101 5.92 10.84 3.19
N GLN A 102 7.10 11.17 2.66
CA GLN A 102 8.12 11.93 3.41
C GLN A 102 8.85 13.00 2.59
N GLU A 103 8.24 13.55 1.55
CA GLU A 103 8.92 14.53 0.70
C GLU A 103 8.83 15.96 1.25
N ASN A 104 7.62 16.37 1.66
CA ASN A 104 7.34 17.75 2.04
C ASN A 104 7.46 18.01 3.55
N LEU A 105 7.41 19.30 3.93
CA LEU A 105 7.59 19.72 5.33
C LEU A 105 6.45 19.30 6.26
N ILE A 106 5.20 19.25 5.79
CA ILE A 106 4.05 18.88 6.64
C ILE A 106 4.04 17.39 6.94
N GLN A 107 4.42 16.55 5.97
CA GLN A 107 4.65 15.11 6.16
C GLN A 107 5.76 14.85 7.17
N LYS A 108 6.94 15.47 6.96
CA LYS A 108 8.09 15.34 7.87
C LYS A 108 7.75 15.80 9.28
N SER A 109 7.11 16.96 9.41
CA SER A 109 6.68 17.48 10.71
C SER A 109 5.68 16.56 11.42
N ALA A 110 4.72 15.98 10.69
CA ALA A 110 3.75 15.05 11.25
C ALA A 110 4.41 13.77 11.79
N LEU A 111 5.35 13.19 11.02
CA LEU A 111 6.12 12.02 11.42
C LEU A 111 7.01 12.30 12.63
N ASP A 112 7.78 13.39 12.58
CA ASP A 112 8.68 13.78 13.66
C ASP A 112 7.92 13.97 14.98
N GLU A 113 6.80 14.69 14.94
CA GLU A 113 5.99 14.93 16.14
C GLU A 113 5.30 13.65 16.65
N LEU A 114 4.93 12.72 15.77
CA LEU A 114 4.36 11.43 16.17
C LEU A 114 5.39 10.54 16.87
N PHE A 115 6.59 10.42 16.31
CA PHE A 115 7.63 9.57 16.88
C PHE A 115 8.25 10.16 18.14
N LYS A 116 8.28 11.49 18.32
CA LYS A 116 8.64 12.13 19.59
C LYS A 116 7.77 11.65 20.78
N LEU A 117 6.53 11.24 20.53
CA LEU A 117 5.63 10.76 21.58
C LEU A 117 5.86 9.28 21.95
N GLU A 118 6.64 8.52 21.17
CA GLU A 118 6.81 7.07 21.35
C GLU A 118 7.24 6.71 22.78
N GLY A 119 8.28 7.39 23.28
CA GLY A 119 8.81 7.13 24.62
C GLY A 119 7.74 7.32 25.70
N ALA A 120 7.03 8.45 25.66
CA ALA A 120 6.02 8.77 26.66
C ALA A 120 4.80 7.84 26.58
N VAL A 121 4.37 7.46 25.38
CA VAL A 121 3.27 6.49 25.17
C VAL A 121 3.67 5.10 25.69
N ARG A 122 4.92 4.66 25.47
CA ARG A 122 5.44 3.39 26.00
C ARG A 122 5.52 3.40 27.53
N THR A 123 6.01 4.49 28.13
CA THR A 123 6.14 4.62 29.59
C THR A 123 4.79 4.67 30.29
N ALA A 124 3.76 5.28 29.67
CA ALA A 124 2.42 5.32 30.23
C ALA A 124 1.80 3.93 30.45
N ASN A 125 2.26 2.91 29.72
CA ASN A 125 1.78 1.52 29.81
C ASN A 125 0.24 1.37 29.71
N ASP A 126 -0.40 2.29 28.98
CA ASP A 126 -1.84 2.29 28.72
C ASP A 126 -2.11 1.65 27.35
N PRO A 127 -2.85 0.51 27.30
CA PRO A 127 -3.19 -0.16 26.05
C PRO A 127 -3.94 0.72 25.05
N GLU A 128 -4.79 1.64 25.52
CA GLU A 128 -5.58 2.52 24.66
C GLU A 128 -4.71 3.65 24.07
N LEU A 129 -3.78 4.22 24.85
CA LEU A 129 -2.80 5.18 24.32
C LEU A 129 -1.90 4.53 23.25
N MET A 130 -1.41 3.32 23.54
CA MET A 130 -0.61 2.55 22.58
C MET A 130 -1.41 2.25 21.30
N ARG A 131 -2.68 1.87 21.42
CA ARG A 131 -3.56 1.62 20.28
C ARG A 131 -3.74 2.86 19.41
N ARG A 132 -4.01 4.02 20.03
CA ARG A 132 -4.16 5.31 19.32
C ARG A 132 -2.87 5.73 18.62
N TRP A 133 -1.74 5.64 19.30
CA TRP A 133 -0.44 5.94 18.72
C TRP A 133 -0.11 5.03 17.52
N ARG A 134 -0.48 3.74 17.58
CA ARG A 134 -0.36 2.81 16.45
C ARG A 134 -1.27 3.18 15.29
N MET A 135 -2.51 3.59 15.55
CA MET A 135 -3.43 4.02 14.48
C MET A 135 -2.91 5.27 13.76
N LEU A 136 -2.31 6.22 14.48
CA LEU A 136 -1.74 7.42 13.86
C LEU A 136 -0.50 7.12 12.98
N GLN A 137 0.06 5.91 13.02
CA GLN A 137 1.16 5.49 12.14
C GLN A 137 0.68 4.92 10.81
N THR A 138 -0.64 4.83 10.57
CA THR A 138 -1.17 4.39 9.27
C THR A 138 -0.64 5.30 8.14
N SER A 139 -0.08 4.68 7.11
CA SER A 139 0.61 5.37 6.01
C SER A 139 -0.28 6.36 5.26
N ASP A 140 -1.58 6.08 5.16
CA ASP A 140 -2.59 6.89 4.50
C ASP A 140 -2.61 8.32 5.03
N HIS A 141 -2.37 8.52 6.34
CA HIS A 141 -2.28 9.86 6.93
C HIS A 141 -1.23 10.71 6.22
N PHE A 142 -0.04 10.16 6.00
CA PHE A 142 1.05 10.89 5.35
C PHE A 142 0.88 10.95 3.84
N TYR A 143 0.28 9.91 3.24
CA TYR A 143 -0.08 9.91 1.82
C TYR A 143 -1.06 11.04 1.48
N TYR A 144 -2.07 11.27 2.32
CA TYR A 144 -3.03 12.37 2.15
C TYR A 144 -2.42 13.76 2.37
N MET A 145 -1.28 13.84 3.07
CA MET A 145 -0.50 15.08 3.21
C MET A 145 0.48 15.30 2.04
N CYS A 146 0.53 14.40 1.06
CA CYS A 146 1.39 14.57 -0.11
C CYS A 146 0.93 15.75 -0.97
N THR A 147 1.87 16.61 -1.32
CA THR A 147 1.63 17.79 -2.18
C THR A 147 1.97 17.52 -3.63
N LYS A 148 2.63 16.38 -3.92
CA LYS A 148 2.92 15.96 -5.28
C LYS A 148 1.62 15.71 -6.03
N TYR A 149 1.60 16.08 -7.31
CA TYR A 149 0.46 15.88 -8.22
C TYR A 149 -0.86 16.54 -7.79
N TRP A 150 -0.87 17.40 -6.75
CA TRP A 150 -2.03 18.24 -6.43
C TRP A 150 -2.35 19.24 -7.56
N SER A 151 -1.33 19.64 -8.33
CA SER A 151 -1.48 20.43 -9.56
C SER A 151 -2.00 19.60 -10.74
N ASP A 152 -1.77 18.27 -10.75
CA ASP A 152 -2.09 17.37 -11.87
C ASP A 152 -3.40 16.61 -11.70
N GLY A 153 -4.12 16.82 -10.59
CA GLY A 153 -5.57 16.52 -10.47
C GLY A 153 -6.02 15.06 -10.52
N ASP A 154 -5.21 14.11 -10.98
CA ASP A 154 -5.74 12.85 -11.55
C ASP A 154 -5.59 11.57 -10.72
N VAL A 155 -4.92 11.57 -9.56
CA VAL A 155 -4.83 10.34 -8.74
C VAL A 155 -4.99 10.58 -7.23
N HIS A 156 -4.35 11.62 -6.66
CA HIS A 156 -4.41 11.86 -5.22
C HIS A 156 -5.76 12.40 -4.71
N LYS A 157 -6.59 13.00 -5.59
CA LYS A 157 -7.96 13.40 -5.23
C LYS A 157 -8.90 12.21 -5.06
N TYR A 158 -8.59 11.06 -5.67
CA TYR A 158 -9.49 9.92 -5.69
C TYR A 158 -9.48 9.15 -4.36
N PHE A 159 -8.36 9.18 -3.62
CA PHE A 159 -8.16 8.41 -2.40
C PHE A 159 -8.18 9.24 -1.10
N SER A 160 -8.06 10.57 -1.19
CA SER A 160 -8.05 11.43 0.00
C SER A 160 -9.49 11.80 0.43
N PRO A 161 -9.87 11.59 1.70
CA PRO A 161 -11.15 12.09 2.23
C PRO A 161 -11.13 13.59 2.54
N TYR A 162 -10.03 14.29 2.23
CA TYR A 162 -9.82 15.70 2.57
C TYR A 162 -9.72 16.60 1.34
N ASP A 163 -10.24 17.82 1.47
CA ASP A 163 -10.24 18.84 0.41
C ASP A 163 -8.85 19.33 0.01
N SER A 164 -7.83 19.13 0.87
CA SER A 164 -6.44 19.46 0.55
C SER A 164 -5.45 18.71 1.47
N PRO A 165 -4.17 18.60 1.06
CA PRO A 165 -3.11 18.07 1.92
C PRO A 165 -2.94 18.85 3.23
N TYR A 166 -3.22 20.17 3.22
CA TYR A 166 -3.17 21.02 4.40
C TYR A 166 -4.32 20.71 5.38
N GLU A 167 -5.50 20.36 4.87
CA GLU A 167 -6.61 19.89 5.69
C GLU A 167 -6.30 18.53 6.32
N ALA A 168 -5.72 17.60 5.57
CA ALA A 168 -5.25 16.33 6.10
C ALA A 168 -4.25 16.53 7.25
N PHE A 169 -3.25 17.40 7.04
CA PHE A 169 -2.29 17.77 8.07
C PHE A 169 -2.95 18.38 9.30
N ARG A 170 -3.85 19.36 9.12
CA ARG A 170 -4.57 20.01 10.23
C ARG A 170 -5.35 19.01 11.09
N ARG A 171 -6.07 18.08 10.46
CA ARG A 171 -6.84 17.03 11.15
C ARG A 171 -5.93 16.08 11.90
N PHE A 172 -4.82 15.68 11.29
CA PHE A 172 -3.80 14.85 11.94
C PHE A 172 -3.16 15.57 13.14
N SER A 173 -2.80 16.85 13.00
CA SER A 173 -2.25 17.65 14.10
C SER A 173 -3.21 17.73 15.29
N HIS A 174 -4.52 17.90 15.05
CA HIS A 174 -5.51 17.85 16.13
C HIS A 174 -5.54 16.49 16.84
N ALA A 175 -5.53 15.39 16.09
CA ALA A 175 -5.50 14.04 16.66
C ALA A 175 -4.21 13.79 17.46
N LEU A 176 -3.09 14.30 16.98
CA LEU A 176 -1.80 14.21 17.67
C LEU A 176 -1.77 15.04 18.96
N CYS A 177 -2.38 16.22 18.95
CA CYS A 177 -2.58 17.03 20.15
C CYS A 177 -3.46 16.32 21.18
N ASP A 178 -4.58 15.71 20.76
CA ASP A 178 -5.44 14.90 21.64
C ASP A 178 -4.66 13.72 22.25
N LEU A 179 -3.87 12.99 21.44
CA LEU A 179 -3.01 11.92 21.96
C LEU A 179 -2.05 12.45 23.02
N ARG A 180 -1.36 13.56 22.74
CA ARG A 180 -0.39 14.19 23.65
C ARG A 180 -1.02 14.61 24.98
N GLN A 181 -2.24 15.15 24.96
CA GLN A 181 -2.94 15.58 26.17
C GLN A 181 -3.37 14.42 27.07
N ARG A 182 -3.57 13.23 26.49
CA ARG A 182 -3.95 12.03 27.24
C ARG A 182 -2.76 11.31 27.86
N ILE A 183 -1.54 11.63 27.44
CA ILE A 183 -0.32 11.09 28.06
C ILE A 183 -0.22 11.67 29.47
N PRO A 184 -0.15 10.83 30.52
CA PRO A 184 0.04 11.30 31.88
C PRO A 184 1.31 12.13 31.98
N GLN A 185 1.21 13.37 32.47
CA GLN A 185 2.40 14.14 32.80
C GLN A 185 3.11 13.43 33.95
N SER A 186 4.36 13.00 33.75
CA SER A 186 5.21 12.61 34.86
C SER A 186 5.24 13.80 35.81
N GLN A 187 4.73 13.64 37.04
CA GLN A 187 4.92 14.63 38.08
C GLN A 187 6.42 14.78 38.27
N SER A 188 6.99 15.87 37.77
CA SER A 188 8.34 16.28 38.11
C SER A 188 8.38 16.38 39.63
N GLN A 189 9.01 15.40 40.27
CA GLN A 189 9.33 15.49 41.69
C GLN A 189 10.27 16.67 41.84
N SER A 190 9.73 17.76 42.38
CA SER A 190 10.48 18.91 42.88
C SER A 190 11.31 18.53 44.10
#